data_AF-A0A5D2ZZP3-F1
#
_entry.id   AF-A0A5D2ZZP3-F1
#
_cell.length_a   1.000
_cell.length_b   1.000
_cell.length_c   1.000
_cell.angle_alpha   90.00
_cell.angle_beta   90.00
_cell.angle_gamma   90.00
#
_symmetry.space_group_name_H-M   'P 1'
#
loop_
_entity.id
_entity.type
_entity.pdbx_description
1 polymer ?
#
loop_
_entity_poly.entity_id
_entity_poly.type
_entity_poly.pdbx_seq_one_letter_code
_entity_poly.pdbx_strand_id
1 'polypeptide(L)'
;MGIKSFLVDPNGVLENWDEASPDPCTWSMVTCSADGQVIGLGAPSQGLSGVLAPSIGNLTNIQTVLLQDNNTSGNIPSEIGKLSKL
;
A
#
# COMPACT_ATOMS: atom_id res chain seq x y z
N MET A 1 -9.46 -2.19 -2.11
CA MET A 1 -8.63 -2.50 -0.94
C MET A 1 -8.63 -1.29 -0.01
N GLY A 2 -9.05 -1.44 1.25
CA GLY A 2 -9.14 -0.33 2.22
C GLY A 2 -7.82 0.31 2.63
N ILE A 3 -6.73 0.09 1.88
CA ILE A 3 -5.42 0.72 2.10
C ILE A 3 -5.35 2.11 1.45
N LYS A 4 -6.02 2.29 0.30
CA LYS A 4 -6.11 3.59 -0.40
C LYS A 4 -7.08 4.55 0.30
N SER A 5 -8.07 4.04 1.05
CA SER A 5 -9.18 4.87 1.58
C SER A 5 -8.77 5.97 2.55
N PHE A 6 -7.55 5.92 3.10
CA PHE A 6 -7.01 6.91 4.02
C PHE A 6 -5.89 7.77 3.39
N LEU A 7 -5.57 7.51 2.13
CA LEU A 7 -4.60 8.26 1.34
C LEU A 7 -5.31 9.22 0.40
N VAL A 8 -4.80 10.43 0.33
CA VAL A 8 -5.16 11.43 -0.69
C VAL A 8 -4.14 11.31 -1.81
N ASP A 9 -4.63 11.02 -3.01
CA ASP A 9 -3.83 10.76 -4.22
C ASP A 9 -4.09 11.85 -5.27
N PRO A 10 -3.36 12.97 -5.23
CA PRO A 10 -3.59 14.11 -6.13
C PRO A 10 -3.19 13.82 -7.60
N ASN A 11 -2.33 12.82 -7.82
CA ASN A 11 -1.78 12.50 -9.13
C ASN A 11 -2.44 11.25 -9.76
N GLY A 12 -3.39 10.62 -9.08
CA GLY A 12 -4.10 9.43 -9.58
C GLY A 12 -3.22 8.18 -9.70
N VAL A 13 -2.09 8.12 -8.99
CA VAL A 13 -1.13 7.03 -9.15
C VAL A 13 -1.63 5.71 -8.56
N LEU A 14 -2.59 5.78 -7.65
CA LEU A 14 -3.28 4.65 -7.04
C LEU A 14 -4.66 4.43 -7.68
N GLU A 15 -4.97 5.04 -8.85
CA GLU A 15 -6.30 4.98 -9.48
C GLU A 15 -6.80 3.53 -9.65
N ASN A 16 -5.94 2.63 -10.11
CA ASN A 16 -6.27 1.22 -10.35
C ASN A 16 -6.22 0.31 -9.11
N TRP A 17 -6.07 0.87 -7.90
CA TRP A 17 -6.23 0.12 -6.65
C TRP A 17 -7.72 -0.10 -6.37
N ASP A 18 -8.32 -0.96 -7.19
CA ASP A 18 -9.75 -1.19 -7.22
C ASP A 18 -10.13 -2.37 -6.33
N GLU A 19 -11.11 -2.19 -5.44
CA GLU A 19 -11.66 -3.30 -4.66
C GLU A 19 -12.37 -4.34 -5.54
N ALA A 20 -12.85 -3.92 -6.71
CA ALA A 20 -13.51 -4.77 -7.68
C ALA A 20 -12.55 -5.52 -8.61
N SER A 21 -11.25 -5.15 -8.63
CA SER A 21 -10.22 -5.90 -9.34
C SER A 21 -9.65 -7.00 -8.43
N PRO A 22 -9.90 -8.29 -8.73
CA PRO A 22 -9.50 -9.37 -7.83
C PRO A 22 -8.00 -9.66 -7.83
N ASP A 23 -7.22 -9.05 -8.73
CA ASP A 23 -5.79 -9.29 -8.87
C ASP A 23 -4.96 -8.03 -8.54
N PRO A 24 -4.51 -7.88 -7.27
CA PRO A 24 -3.62 -6.81 -6.85
C PRO A 24 -2.29 -6.75 -7.58
N CYS A 25 -1.85 -7.82 -8.23
CA CYS A 25 -0.59 -7.84 -8.97
C CYS A 25 -0.64 -7.03 -10.28
N THR A 26 -1.85 -6.65 -10.72
CA THR A 26 -2.05 -5.74 -11.84
C THR A 26 -2.06 -4.26 -11.43
N TRP A 27 -2.03 -3.98 -10.13
CA TRP A 27 -2.15 -2.63 -9.63
C TRP A 27 -0.83 -1.87 -9.76
N SER A 28 -0.94 -0.57 -10.00
CA SER A 28 0.22 0.31 -10.09
C SER A 28 0.95 0.26 -8.75
N MET A 29 2.28 0.29 -8.79
CA MET A 29 3.10 0.40 -7.57
C MET A 29 2.96 -0.81 -6.60
N VAL A 30 2.36 -1.91 -7.05
CA VAL A 30 2.33 -3.18 -6.33
C VAL A 30 3.32 -4.15 -6.95
N THR A 31 4.10 -4.83 -6.11
CA THR A 31 5.01 -5.90 -6.51
C THR A 31 4.53 -7.22 -5.94
N CYS A 32 4.44 -8.24 -6.79
CA CYS A 32 4.05 -9.59 -6.39
C CYS A 32 5.20 -10.60 -6.53
N SER A 33 5.14 -11.66 -5.73
CA SER A 33 5.99 -12.84 -5.89
C SER A 33 5.54 -13.69 -7.08
N ALA A 34 6.34 -14.70 -7.43
CA ALA A 34 5.99 -15.70 -8.44
C ALA A 34 4.69 -16.47 -8.11
N ASP A 35 4.33 -16.56 -6.83
CA ASP A 35 3.10 -17.21 -6.34
C ASP A 35 1.88 -16.27 -6.33
N GLY A 36 2.01 -15.05 -6.88
CA GLY A 36 0.92 -14.05 -6.92
C GLY A 36 0.64 -13.38 -5.57
N GLN A 37 1.56 -13.47 -4.61
CA GLN A 37 1.40 -12.80 -3.31
C GLN A 37 1.97 -11.39 -3.37
N VAL A 38 1.24 -10.41 -2.83
CA VAL A 38 1.76 -9.03 -2.68
C VAL A 38 2.93 -9.04 -1.70
N ILE A 39 4.11 -8.67 -2.20
CA ILE A 39 5.36 -8.59 -1.43
C ILE A 39 5.90 -7.17 -1.33
N GLY A 40 5.45 -6.25 -2.18
CA GLY A 40 5.94 -4.88 -2.18
C GLY A 40 4.85 -3.87 -2.49
N LEU A 41 4.89 -2.74 -1.79
CA LEU A 41 4.15 -1.53 -2.13
C LEU A 41 5.16 -0.39 -2.30
N GLY A 42 5.16 0.30 -3.44
CA GLY A 42 6.16 1.31 -3.74
C GLY A 42 5.63 2.52 -4.49
N ALA A 43 5.25 3.56 -3.75
CA ALA A 43 4.78 4.84 -4.27
C ALA A 43 5.62 6.03 -3.77
N PRO A 44 6.96 6.02 -3.94
CA PRO A 44 7.80 7.11 -3.47
C PRO A 44 7.60 8.38 -4.30
N SER A 45 7.69 9.56 -3.66
CA SER A 45 7.66 10.87 -4.33
C SER A 45 6.42 11.13 -5.19
N GLN A 46 5.25 10.59 -4.79
CA GLN A 46 4.01 10.70 -5.56
C GLN A 46 3.08 11.82 -5.07
N GLY A 47 3.52 12.62 -4.11
CA GLY A 47 2.70 13.68 -3.52
C GLY A 47 1.50 13.16 -2.72
N LEU A 48 1.53 11.87 -2.31
CA LEU A 48 0.49 11.28 -1.50
C LEU A 48 0.42 12.00 -0.15
N SER A 49 -0.78 12.14 0.41
CA SER A 49 -0.97 12.65 1.76
C SER A 49 -2.05 11.85 2.51
N GLY A 50 -2.31 12.19 3.77
CA GLY A 50 -3.22 11.41 4.63
C GLY A 50 -2.46 10.44 5.55
N VAL A 51 -3.08 9.32 5.91
CA VAL A 51 -2.55 8.37 6.89
C VAL A 51 -2.53 6.94 6.33
N LEU A 52 -1.64 6.09 6.84
CA LEU A 52 -1.63 4.68 6.47
C LEU A 52 -2.83 3.97 7.12
N ALA A 53 -3.58 3.21 6.33
CA ALA A 53 -4.74 2.49 6.84
C ALA A 53 -4.32 1.25 7.66
N PRO A 54 -5.05 0.91 8.74
CA PRO A 54 -4.88 -0.35 9.49
C PRO A 54 -4.93 -1.63 8.63
N SER A 55 -5.64 -1.55 7.49
CA SER A 55 -5.75 -2.64 6.52
C SER A 55 -4.42 -3.07 5.90
N ILE A 56 -3.34 -2.28 6.05
CA ILE A 56 -1.97 -2.71 5.71
C ILE A 56 -1.63 -4.05 6.36
N GLY A 57 -2.13 -4.30 7.58
CA GLY A 57 -1.90 -5.54 8.33
C GLY A 57 -2.47 -6.81 7.67
N ASN A 58 -3.30 -6.68 6.63
CA ASN A 58 -3.80 -7.84 5.86
C ASN A 58 -2.77 -8.34 4.84
N LEU A 59 -1.75 -7.54 4.50
CA LEU A 59 -0.70 -7.92 3.54
C LEU A 59 0.42 -8.69 4.23
N THR A 60 0.10 -9.83 4.84
CA THR A 60 1.03 -10.60 5.69
C THR A 60 2.30 -11.11 4.97
N ASN A 61 2.32 -11.09 3.64
CA ASN A 61 3.47 -11.46 2.82
C ASN A 61 4.34 -10.28 2.38
N ILE A 62 3.98 -9.06 2.76
CA ILE A 62 4.73 -7.87 2.39
C ILE A 62 6.13 -7.88 3.01
N GLN A 63 7.10 -7.49 2.22
CA GLN A 63 8.53 -7.44 2.55
C GLN A 63 9.09 -6.03 2.36
N THR A 64 8.38 -5.17 1.64
CA THR A 64 8.85 -3.81 1.37
C THR A 64 7.67 -2.85 1.27
N VAL A 65 7.76 -1.73 1.99
CA VAL A 65 6.84 -0.60 1.88
C VAL A 65 7.66 0.67 1.64
N LEU A 66 7.56 1.24 0.43
CA LEU A 66 8.28 2.44 0.02
C LEU A 66 7.28 3.58 -0.21
N LEU A 67 7.15 4.45 0.79
CA LEU A 67 6.29 5.63 0.76
C LEU A 67 7.07 6.93 1.04
N GLN A 68 8.40 6.89 0.93
CA GLN A 68 9.26 8.05 1.17
C GLN A 68 8.94 9.22 0.23
N ASP A 69 9.27 10.43 0.68
CA ASP A 69 9.05 11.68 -0.06
C ASP A 69 7.59 11.95 -0.41
N ASN A 70 6.66 11.44 0.40
CA ASN A 70 5.25 11.82 0.40
C ASN A 70 4.94 12.70 1.63
N ASN A 71 3.75 13.30 1.62
CA ASN A 71 3.21 14.10 2.72
C ASN A 71 2.24 13.27 3.60
N THR A 72 2.56 11.98 3.79
CA THR A 72 1.82 11.11 4.71
C THR A 72 2.14 11.48 6.16
N SER A 73 1.12 11.57 6.99
CA SER A 73 1.22 12.00 8.39
C SER A 73 0.45 11.03 9.31
N GLY A 74 0.33 11.38 10.59
CA GLY A 74 -0.37 10.56 11.58
C GLY A 74 0.49 9.41 12.12
N ASN A 75 -0.15 8.53 12.89
CA ASN A 75 0.51 7.41 13.53
C ASN A 75 0.64 6.23 12.56
N ILE A 76 1.76 5.50 12.67
CA ILE A 76 1.90 4.19 12.06
C ILE A 76 0.88 3.24 12.72
N PRO A 77 -0.02 2.58 11.96
CA PRO A 77 -0.99 1.66 12.54
C PRO A 77 -0.31 0.51 13.28
N SER A 78 -0.85 0.12 14.43
CA SER A 78 -0.28 -0.99 15.23
C SER A 78 -0.35 -2.33 14.49
N GLU A 79 -1.24 -2.45 13.51
CA GLU A 79 -1.38 -3.60 12.61
C GLU A 79 -0.14 -3.85 11.76
N ILE A 80 0.78 -2.87 11.60
CA ILE A 80 2.11 -3.12 11.04
C ILE A 80 2.82 -4.26 11.79
N GLY A 81 2.58 -4.42 13.09
CA GLY A 81 3.14 -5.52 13.88
C GLY A 81 2.67 -6.92 13.45
N LYS A 82 1.65 -7.04 12.60
CA LYS A 82 1.22 -8.33 12.01
C LYS A 82 2.07 -8.75 10.80
N LEU A 83 2.86 -7.83 10.25
CA LEU A 83 3.64 -8.03 9.04
C LEU A 83 4.98 -8.66 9.38
N SER A 84 4.96 -9.95 9.72
CA SER A 84 6.15 -10.67 10.18
C SER A 84 7.27 -10.83 9.14
N LYS A 85 7.00 -10.49 7.88
CA LYS A 85 7.93 -10.57 6.76
C LYS A 85 8.48 -9.20 6.32
N LEU A 86 7.98 -8.11 6.92
CA LEU A 86 8.40 -6.72 6.69
C LEU A 86 9.57 -6.35 7.60
#